data_AF-A0A5E4QDD8-F1
#
_entry.id   AF-A0A5E4QDD8-F1
#
_cell.length_a   1.000
_cell.length_b   1.000
_cell.length_c   1.000
_cell.angle_alpha   90.00
_cell.angle_beta   90.00
_cell.angle_gamma   90.00
#
_symmetry.space_group_name_H-M   'P 1'
#
loop_
_entity.id
_entity.type
_entity.pdbx_description
1 polymer ?
#
loop_
_entity_poly.entity_id
_entity_poly.type
_entity_poly.pdbx_seq_one_letter_code
_entity_poly.pdbx_strand_id
1 'polypeptide(L)'
;MATNYVKYAQLITGKSNYARRMKRLSNKIFGEVATPTNATSLKVVQMFESRPLHTNEEIIHYYPRHIETHALTSKLREYGLFRDEHQDFVEEMKRLRALRGKVKVWRQKPDGEKNE
;
A
#
# COMPACT_ATOMS: atom_id res chain seq x y z
N MET A 1 25.01 0.01 -47.31
CA MET A 1 23.96 0.86 -47.91
C MET A 1 22.84 0.99 -46.88
N ALA A 2 22.59 2.18 -46.33
CA ALA A 2 21.44 2.36 -45.44
C ALA A 2 20.15 2.20 -46.27
N THR A 3 19.29 1.26 -45.88
CA THR A 3 17.99 1.04 -46.54
C THR A 3 17.14 2.30 -46.46
N ASN A 4 16.31 2.57 -47.46
CA ASN A 4 15.45 3.77 -47.53
C ASN A 4 14.63 4.01 -46.25
N TYR A 5 14.21 2.94 -45.55
CA TYR A 5 13.54 3.00 -44.24
C TYR A 5 14.31 3.82 -43.19
N VAL A 6 15.62 3.61 -43.07
CA VAL A 6 16.48 4.31 -42.10
C VAL A 6 16.50 5.81 -42.39
N LYS A 7 16.48 6.19 -43.67
CA LYS A 7 16.40 7.57 -44.11
C LYS A 7 15.08 8.23 -43.70
N TYR A 8 13.96 7.52 -43.82
CA TYR A 8 12.65 8.03 -43.39
C TYR A 8 12.51 8.11 -41.86
N ALA A 9 13.07 7.15 -41.12
CA ALA A 9 13.11 7.20 -39.66
C ALA A 9 13.91 8.42 -39.16
N GLN A 10 15.05 8.72 -39.79
CA GLN A 10 15.84 9.92 -39.48
C GLN A 10 15.07 11.22 -39.77
N LEU A 11 14.28 11.27 -40.85
CA LEU A 11 13.46 12.45 -41.18
C LEU A 11 12.41 12.78 -40.11
N ILE A 12 11.87 11.78 -39.40
CA ILE A 12 10.91 11.98 -38.29
C ILE A 12 11.58 12.66 -37.09
N THR A 13 12.87 12.37 -36.83
CA THR A 13 13.65 13.01 -35.77
C THR A 13 14.14 14.42 -36.10
N GLY A 14 13.98 14.86 -37.37
CA GLY A 14 14.42 16.17 -37.84
C GLY A 14 13.56 17.33 -37.33
N LYS A 15 14.01 18.57 -37.61
CA LYS A 15 13.31 19.82 -37.24
C LYS A 15 12.37 20.36 -38.33
N SER A 16 12.17 19.61 -39.43
CA SER A 16 11.32 20.06 -40.53
C SER A 16 9.85 20.19 -40.11
N ASN A 17 9.08 21.01 -40.83
CA ASN A 17 7.64 21.12 -40.59
C ASN A 17 6.91 19.78 -40.79
N TYR A 18 7.37 18.97 -41.75
CA TYR A 18 6.85 17.61 -41.96
C TYR A 18 7.09 16.73 -40.73
N ALA A 19 8.30 16.72 -40.19
CA ALA A 19 8.65 15.95 -39.00
C ALA A 19 7.78 16.33 -37.79
N ARG A 20 7.56 17.63 -37.57
CA ARG A 20 6.68 18.13 -36.51
C ARG A 20 5.22 17.68 -36.68
N ARG A 21 4.71 17.70 -37.92
CA ARG A 21 3.35 17.22 -38.24
C ARG A 21 3.24 15.71 -38.04
N MET A 22 4.25 14.95 -38.46
CA MET A 22 4.29 13.50 -38.31
C MET A 22 4.36 13.08 -36.83
N LYS A 23 5.19 13.75 -36.03
CA LYS A 23 5.24 13.53 -34.58
C LYS A 23 3.89 13.81 -33.92
N ARG A 24 3.27 14.96 -34.25
CA ARG A 24 1.93 15.29 -33.72
C ARG A 24 0.86 14.27 -34.13
N LEU A 25 0.91 13.77 -35.36
CA LEU A 25 0.01 12.73 -35.85
C LEU A 25 0.22 11.42 -35.09
N SER A 26 1.46 10.97 -34.97
CA SER A 26 1.83 9.77 -34.19
C SER A 26 1.28 9.84 -32.78
N ASN A 27 1.53 10.95 -32.08
CA ASN A 27 1.05 11.13 -30.71
C ASN A 27 -0.49 11.05 -30.62
N LYS A 28 -1.22 11.56 -31.62
CA LYS A 28 -2.69 11.42 -31.67
C LYS A 28 -3.14 9.98 -31.92
N ILE A 29 -2.45 9.25 -32.78
CA ILE A 29 -2.77 7.85 -33.11
C ILE A 29 -2.58 6.96 -31.89
N PHE A 30 -1.49 7.16 -31.13
CA PHE A 30 -1.14 6.34 -29.98
C PHE A 30 -1.62 6.88 -28.63
N GLY A 31 -2.35 8.01 -28.63
CA GLY A 31 -2.90 8.60 -27.40
C GLY A 31 -1.86 9.29 -26.49
N GLU A 32 -0.69 9.62 -27.01
CA GLU A 32 0.33 10.40 -26.32
C GLU A 32 0.01 11.91 -26.35
N VAL A 33 0.83 12.71 -25.65
CA VAL A 33 0.66 14.18 -25.59
C VAL A 33 0.92 14.81 -26.97
N ALA A 34 -0.14 15.20 -27.68
CA ALA A 34 -0.03 15.74 -29.05
C ALA A 34 0.32 17.24 -29.11
N THR A 35 -0.02 18.01 -28.08
CA THR A 35 0.34 19.43 -27.97
C THR A 35 1.73 19.57 -27.36
N PRO A 36 2.59 20.48 -27.87
CA PRO A 36 3.86 20.76 -27.22
C PRO A 36 3.58 21.38 -25.85
N THR A 37 3.88 20.63 -24.80
CA THR A 37 3.66 21.01 -23.41
C THR A 37 5.01 21.24 -22.72
N ASN A 38 5.05 22.12 -21.72
CA ASN A 38 6.26 22.37 -20.93
C ASN A 38 6.63 21.15 -20.06
N ALA A 39 7.88 21.10 -19.61
CA ALA A 39 8.38 19.99 -18.79
C ALA A 39 7.64 19.88 -17.43
N THR A 40 7.20 21.00 -16.87
CA THR A 40 6.47 21.02 -15.59
C THR A 40 5.08 20.41 -15.69
N SER A 41 4.32 20.66 -16.76
CA SER A 41 3.00 20.05 -16.93
C SER A 41 3.08 18.57 -17.37
N LEU A 42 4.18 18.14 -17.99
CA LEU A 42 4.41 16.71 -18.25
C LEU A 42 4.51 15.86 -16.96
N LYS A 43 4.86 16.46 -15.82
CA LYS A 43 4.84 15.79 -14.51
C LYS A 43 3.46 15.21 -14.19
N VAL A 44 2.39 15.91 -14.55
CA VAL A 44 1.02 15.46 -14.31
C VAL A 44 0.73 14.19 -15.11
N VAL A 45 1.16 14.15 -16.38
CA VAL A 45 1.04 12.96 -17.23
C VAL A 45 1.77 11.77 -16.59
N GLN A 46 3.01 11.96 -16.15
CA GLN A 46 3.80 10.90 -15.47
C GLN A 46 3.17 10.42 -14.16
N MET A 47 2.56 11.35 -13.40
CA MET A 47 1.89 11.03 -12.13
C MET A 47 0.67 10.14 -12.34
N PHE A 48 -0.05 10.31 -13.47
CA PHE A 48 -1.21 9.49 -13.81
C PHE A 48 -0.89 8.29 -14.70
N GLU A 49 0.28 8.26 -15.32
CA GLU A 49 0.81 7.11 -16.06
C GLU A 49 1.13 5.93 -15.13
N SER A 50 1.62 6.24 -13.93
CA SER A 50 1.96 5.24 -12.91
C SER A 50 0.84 5.11 -11.86
N ARG A 51 0.75 3.93 -11.23
CA ARG A 51 -0.11 3.74 -10.06
C ARG A 51 0.43 4.59 -8.89
N PRO A 52 -0.44 5.26 -8.14
CA PRO A 52 0.01 6.08 -7.02
C PRO A 52 0.57 5.21 -5.90
N LEU A 53 1.62 5.69 -5.24
CA LEU A 53 2.39 4.91 -4.24
C LEU A 53 1.52 4.29 -3.14
N HIS A 54 0.51 5.02 -2.65
CA HIS A 54 -0.35 4.52 -1.57
C HIS A 54 -1.27 3.38 -2.00
N THR A 55 -1.38 3.09 -3.29
CA THR A 55 -2.13 1.92 -3.82
C THR A 55 -1.25 0.69 -4.03
N ASN A 56 0.06 0.79 -3.81
CA ASN A 56 0.97 -0.33 -3.96
C ASN A 56 0.72 -1.35 -2.85
N GLU A 57 0.54 -2.61 -3.23
CA GLU A 57 0.23 -3.71 -2.31
C GLU A 57 1.34 -3.91 -1.27
N GLU A 58 2.60 -3.73 -1.66
CA GLU A 58 3.76 -3.80 -0.75
C GLU A 58 3.68 -2.76 0.38
N ILE A 59 3.09 -1.59 0.10
CA ILE A 59 2.94 -0.50 1.07
C ILE A 59 1.69 -0.73 1.92
N ILE A 60 0.57 -1.11 1.30
CA ILE A 60 -0.70 -1.35 2.02
C ILE A 60 -0.59 -2.56 2.96
N HIS A 61 0.03 -3.64 2.50
CA HIS A 61 0.13 -4.91 3.21
C HIS A 61 1.49 -5.09 3.90
N TYR A 62 2.14 -3.98 4.26
CA TYR A 62 3.43 -4.00 4.93
C TYR A 62 3.41 -4.81 6.24
N TYR A 63 2.37 -4.63 7.05
CA TYR A 63 2.15 -5.45 8.24
C TYR A 63 1.14 -6.57 7.97
N PRO A 64 1.40 -7.79 8.48
CA PRO A 64 0.42 -8.87 8.41
C PRO A 64 -0.79 -8.55 9.30
N ARG A 65 -1.90 -9.24 9.01
CA ARG A 65 -3.19 -9.14 9.73
C ARG A 65 -3.13 -9.83 11.10
N HIS A 66 -2.28 -9.34 11.99
CA HIS A 66 -1.97 -9.97 13.28
C HIS A 66 -3.19 -10.08 14.23
N ILE A 67 -4.16 -9.16 14.12
CA ILE A 67 -5.40 -9.21 14.90
C ILE A 67 -6.25 -10.43 14.51
N GLU A 68 -6.39 -10.67 13.21
CA GLU A 68 -7.14 -11.81 12.68
C GLU A 68 -6.45 -13.12 13.05
N THR A 69 -5.12 -13.19 12.91
CA THR A 69 -4.35 -14.39 13.30
C THR A 69 -4.45 -14.66 14.80
N HIS A 70 -4.36 -13.62 15.64
CA HIS A 70 -4.49 -13.77 17.10
C HIS A 70 -5.90 -14.23 17.49
N ALA A 71 -6.94 -13.67 16.86
CA ALA A 71 -8.32 -14.07 17.12
C ALA A 71 -8.57 -15.52 16.68
N LEU A 72 -7.99 -15.93 15.55
CA LEU A 72 -8.04 -17.31 15.06
C LEU A 72 -7.38 -18.28 16.04
N THR A 73 -6.13 -18.03 16.46
CA THR A 73 -5.40 -18.92 17.36
C THR A 73 -6.05 -18.99 18.75
N SER A 74 -6.62 -17.89 19.23
CA SER A 74 -7.37 -17.85 20.48
C SER A 74 -8.60 -18.77 20.42
N LYS A 75 -9.39 -18.71 19.33
CA LYS A 75 -10.54 -19.61 19.14
C LYS A 75 -10.11 -21.08 19.01
N LEU A 76 -9.02 -21.34 18.29
CA LEU A 76 -8.48 -22.70 18.17
C LEU A 76 -8.04 -23.27 19.53
N ARG A 77 -7.51 -22.41 20.42
CA ARG A 77 -7.20 -22.78 21.81
C ARG A 77 -8.45 -23.11 22.61
N GLU A 78 -9.50 -22.30 22.49
CA GLU A 78 -10.80 -22.56 23.14
C GLU A 78 -11.41 -23.89 22.68
N TYR A 79 -11.26 -24.26 21.41
CA TYR A 79 -11.69 -25.55 20.89
C TYR A 79 -10.76 -26.73 21.26
N GLY A 80 -9.61 -26.47 21.89
CA GLY A 80 -8.61 -27.49 22.21
C GLY A 80 -7.83 -28.02 21.01
N LEU A 81 -7.93 -27.35 19.84
CA LEU A 81 -7.23 -27.71 18.60
C LEU A 81 -5.81 -27.15 18.56
N PHE A 82 -5.55 -26.08 19.32
CA PHE A 82 -4.26 -25.42 19.40
C PHE A 82 -3.83 -25.26 20.85
N ARG A 83 -2.55 -25.51 21.15
CA ARG A 83 -1.97 -25.28 22.48
C ARG A 83 -1.04 -24.09 22.42
N ASP A 84 -1.39 -23.03 23.16
CA ASP A 84 -0.58 -21.82 23.31
C ASP A 84 0.17 -21.83 24.65
N GLU A 85 1.40 -22.35 24.63
CA GLU A 85 2.24 -22.47 25.84
C GLU A 85 2.56 -21.11 26.48
N HIS A 86 2.69 -20.07 25.66
CA HIS A 86 2.97 -18.72 26.15
C HIS A 86 1.77 -18.19 26.94
N GLN A 87 0.57 -18.35 26.40
CA GLN A 87 -0.65 -17.94 27.09
C GLN A 87 -0.92 -18.77 28.35
N ASP A 88 -0.65 -20.08 28.32
CA ASP A 88 -0.75 -20.97 29.49
C ASP A 88 0.16 -20.47 30.63
N PHE A 89 1.40 -20.09 30.32
CA PHE A 89 2.34 -19.55 31.30
C PHE A 89 1.86 -18.22 31.89
N VAL A 90 1.35 -17.31 31.05
CA VAL A 90 0.79 -16.03 31.48
C VAL A 90 -0.39 -16.22 32.44
N GLU A 91 -1.26 -17.19 32.15
CA GLU A 91 -2.42 -17.52 33.00
C GLU A 91 -2.00 -18.11 34.34
N GLU A 92 -1.03 -19.02 34.37
CA GLU A 92 -0.52 -19.57 35.63
C GLU A 92 0.18 -18.48 36.47
N MET A 93 0.95 -17.58 35.84
CA MET A 93 1.53 -16.43 36.55
C MET A 93 0.46 -15.48 37.11
N LYS A 94 -0.64 -15.26 36.39
CA LYS A 94 -1.79 -14.48 36.88
C LYS A 94 -2.45 -15.17 38.07
N ARG A 95 -2.64 -16.48 38.02
CA ARG A 95 -3.20 -17.29 39.12
C ARG A 95 -2.35 -17.19 40.38
N LEU A 96 -1.03 -17.41 40.27
CA LEU A 96 -0.11 -17.27 41.40
C LEU A 96 -0.10 -15.85 41.98
N ARG A 97 -0.19 -14.84 41.12
CA ARG A 97 -0.27 -13.44 41.54
C ARG A 97 -1.56 -13.15 42.32
N ALA A 98 -2.68 -13.73 41.90
CA ALA A 98 -3.95 -13.60 42.60
C ALA A 98 -3.91 -14.25 44.00
N LEU A 99 -3.30 -15.44 44.11
CA LEU A 99 -3.08 -16.10 45.40
C LEU A 99 -2.22 -15.27 46.37
N ARG A 100 -1.28 -14.48 45.83
CA ARG A 100 -0.48 -13.51 46.61
C ARG A 100 -1.24 -12.22 46.94
N GLY A 101 -2.52 -12.11 46.61
CA GLY A 101 -3.33 -10.90 46.80
C GLY A 101 -2.96 -9.74 45.86
N LYS A 102 -2.04 -9.94 44.91
CA LYS A 102 -1.58 -8.91 43.97
C LYS A 102 -2.46 -8.86 42.72
N VAL A 103 -3.77 -8.98 42.90
CA VAL A 103 -4.73 -8.90 41.80
C VAL A 103 -4.66 -7.50 41.21
N LYS A 104 -4.82 -7.40 39.88
CA LYS A 104 -4.94 -6.10 39.21
C LYS A 104 -6.24 -5.46 39.70
N VAL A 105 -6.14 -4.53 40.65
CA VAL A 105 -7.25 -3.68 41.05
C VAL A 105 -7.52 -2.77 39.86
N TRP A 106 -8.67 -2.94 39.22
CA TRP A 106 -9.12 -1.99 38.20
C TRP A 106 -9.16 -0.60 38.84
N ARG A 107 -8.85 0.46 38.09
CA ARG A 107 -9.16 1.82 38.56
C ARG A 107 -10.65 1.81 38.92
N GLN A 108 -10.99 1.82 40.21
CA GLN A 108 -12.32 2.23 40.62
C GLN A 108 -12.47 3.63 40.05
N LYS A 109 -13.45 3.83 39.15
CA LYS A 109 -13.89 5.18 38.88
C LYS A 109 -14.24 5.79 40.25
N PRO A 110 -13.77 7.00 40.59
CA PRO A 110 -14.15 7.62 41.85
C PRO A 110 -15.67 7.67 41.92
N ASP A 111 -16.23 7.34 43.10
CA ASP A 111 -17.65 7.28 43.38
C ASP A 111 -18.29 8.67 43.14
N GLY A 112 -18.70 8.98 41.91
CA GLY A 112 -19.18 10.32 41.55
C GLY A 112 -19.71 10.49 40.14
N GLU A 113 -19.28 9.69 39.16
CA GLU A 113 -19.89 9.70 37.83
C GLU A 113 -21.16 8.82 37.82
N LYS A 114 -22.24 9.37 38.39
CA LYS A 114 -23.59 8.95 38.05
C LYS A 114 -23.82 9.31 36.59
N ASN A 115 -24.28 8.35 35.79
CA ASN A 115 -24.68 8.58 34.40
C ASN A 115 -25.88 9.54 34.37
N GLU A 116 -25.69 10.72 33.78
CA GLU A 116 -26.74 11.42 33.03
C GLU A 116 -26.64 11.02 31.55
#